data_AF-A0A067E4A4-F1
#
_entry.id   AF-A0A067E4A4-F1
#
_cell.length_a   1.000
_cell.length_b   1.000
_cell.length_c   1.000
_cell.angle_alpha   90.00
_cell.angle_beta   90.00
_cell.angle_gamma   90.00
#
_symmetry.space_group_name_H-M   'P 1'
#
loop_
_entity.id
_entity.type
_entity.pdbx_description
1 polymer ?
#
loop_
_entity_poly.entity_id
_entity_poly.type
_entity_poly.pdbx_seq_one_letter_code
_entity_poly.pdbx_strand_id
1 'polypeptide(L)'
;YTESLDKDTEIVVPEDDYGLYAIDILDPSFILKLIHFTEVYHFHDMIEMLVKCGYKKGTTLFGYGYDFRQSNRIDKLMEGLKVKLETAYKASGNRKVTLITHSMGGLLVMCFMSLHKDVFSKFVNKWITIASPFQGAPGCINDSLLTGLQFVEGIASFFFVSRWTMHQLLVECPSIYEMLANPDFKWKKQPQIKVWRKQSNDGESSAKLETYGPVESISLFKEALRNNELDYNGNSIALPFNFAILDWAAGTRQIINNAQLPNGVSYYNIYGTSYDTPFDVR
;
A
#
# COMPACT_ATOMS: atom_id res chain seq x y z
N TYR A 1 0.78 -8.40 13.47
CA TYR A 1 1.07 -6.97 13.72
C TYR A 1 2.56 -6.79 13.53
N THR A 2 3.02 -5.75 12.84
CA THR A 2 4.42 -5.36 12.98
C THR A 2 4.61 -4.77 14.36
N GLU A 3 5.60 -5.24 15.09
CA GLU A 3 5.86 -4.82 16.47
C GLU A 3 6.88 -3.69 16.50
N SER A 4 6.71 -2.75 17.42
CA SER A 4 7.73 -1.72 17.64
C SER A 4 8.95 -2.35 18.31
N LEU A 5 10.14 -2.07 17.79
CA LEU A 5 11.40 -2.44 18.43
C LEU A 5 11.63 -1.65 19.73
N ASP A 6 11.05 -0.46 19.81
CA ASP A 6 11.06 0.38 20.99
C ASP A 6 9.70 0.31 21.71
N LYS A 7 9.72 -0.15 22.96
CA LYS A 7 8.51 -0.27 23.79
C LYS A 7 8.00 1.08 24.27
N ASP A 8 8.84 2.11 24.26
CA ASP A 8 8.49 3.46 24.70
C ASP A 8 7.96 4.32 23.54
N THR A 9 8.04 3.80 22.30
CA THR A 9 7.49 4.45 21.10
C THR A 9 6.11 3.89 20.75
N GLU A 10 5.12 4.78 20.68
CA GLU A 10 3.80 4.47 20.13
C GLU A 10 3.65 5.04 18.72
N ILE A 11 3.06 4.26 17.82
CA ILE A 11 2.72 4.71 16.47
C ILE A 11 1.22 4.91 16.37
N VAL A 12 0.84 6.15 16.10
CA VAL A 12 -0.56 6.59 16.01
C VAL A 12 -0.86 7.10 14.60
N VAL A 13 -2.12 6.94 14.20
CA VAL A 13 -2.67 7.56 13.00
C VAL A 13 -3.50 8.75 13.46
N PRO A 14 -3.19 9.99 13.03
CA PRO A 14 -3.94 11.17 13.44
C PRO A 14 -5.42 11.07 13.03
N GLU A 15 -6.32 11.41 13.95
CA GLU A 15 -7.77 11.51 13.70
C GLU A 15 -8.23 12.97 13.54
N ASP A 16 -7.29 13.91 13.59
CA ASP A 16 -7.51 15.33 13.40
C ASP A 16 -8.25 15.64 12.10
N ASP A 17 -9.01 16.73 12.13
CA ASP A 17 -9.87 17.16 11.02
C ASP A 17 -10.76 16.01 10.51
N TYR A 18 -11.32 15.23 11.44
CA TYR A 18 -12.19 14.09 11.15
C TYR A 18 -11.52 12.98 10.32
N GLY A 19 -10.21 12.83 10.49
CA GLY A 19 -9.33 11.92 9.75
C GLY A 19 -8.87 12.45 8.39
N LEU A 20 -9.25 13.68 8.01
CA LEU A 20 -8.79 14.30 6.77
C LEU A 20 -7.32 14.69 6.86
N TYR A 21 -6.85 15.12 8.04
CA TYR A 21 -5.46 15.55 8.23
C TYR A 21 -4.46 14.47 7.81
N ALA A 22 -4.71 13.21 8.18
CA ALA A 22 -3.83 12.07 7.88
C ALA A 22 -3.68 11.76 6.37
N ILE A 23 -4.58 12.28 5.53
CA ILE A 23 -4.58 12.04 4.08
C ILE A 23 -4.41 13.32 3.26
N ASP A 24 -4.29 14.47 3.90
CA ASP A 24 -4.25 15.78 3.26
C ASP A 24 -2.87 16.07 2.64
N ILE A 25 -1.89 16.41 3.49
CA ILE A 25 -0.50 16.71 3.13
C ILE A 25 0.42 15.81 3.96
N LEU A 26 1.21 14.95 3.31
CA LEU A 26 2.00 13.89 3.95
C LEU A 26 3.18 14.42 4.77
N ASP A 27 3.76 15.55 4.35
CA ASP A 27 4.73 16.29 5.16
C ASP A 27 4.12 17.65 5.55
N PRO A 28 3.64 17.79 6.80
CA PRO A 28 2.96 19.00 7.23
C PRO A 28 3.92 20.11 7.68
N SER A 29 5.23 19.98 7.48
CA SER A 29 6.24 20.93 7.92
C SER A 29 6.00 22.33 7.36
N PHE A 30 6.29 23.33 8.19
CA PHE A 30 6.03 24.74 7.84
C PHE A 30 6.77 25.15 6.56
N ILE A 31 8.01 24.70 6.39
CA ILE A 31 8.84 25.06 5.24
C ILE A 31 8.23 24.52 3.95
N LEU A 32 7.84 23.23 3.90
CA LEU A 32 7.26 22.64 2.69
C LEU A 32 5.90 23.24 2.34
N LYS A 33 5.10 23.59 3.35
CA LYS A 33 3.85 24.36 3.15
C LYS A 33 4.12 25.74 2.58
N LEU A 34 5.12 26.46 3.10
CA LEU A 34 5.46 27.81 2.65
C LEU A 34 5.92 27.84 1.19
N ILE A 35 6.70 26.85 0.76
CA ILE A 35 7.18 26.75 -0.63
C ILE A 35 6.18 26.04 -1.56
N HIS A 36 5.01 25.64 -1.06
CA HIS A 36 3.98 24.91 -1.81
C HIS A 36 4.53 23.67 -2.54
N PHE A 37 5.27 22.82 -1.83
CA PHE A 37 5.81 21.59 -2.41
C PHE A 37 4.69 20.57 -2.64
N THR A 38 4.07 20.59 -3.82
CA THR A 38 2.89 19.78 -4.15
C THR A 38 3.16 18.28 -4.21
N GLU A 39 4.43 17.85 -4.29
CA GLU A 39 4.78 16.42 -4.33
C GLU A 39 4.40 15.67 -3.04
N VAL A 40 4.18 16.37 -1.92
CA VAL A 40 3.69 15.79 -0.66
C VAL A 40 2.19 15.96 -0.46
N TYR A 41 1.48 16.55 -1.42
CA TYR A 41 0.03 16.72 -1.37
C TYR A 41 -0.61 15.42 -1.83
N HIS A 42 -1.45 14.83 -0.97
CA HIS A 42 -2.08 13.55 -1.29
C HIS A 42 -3.54 13.71 -1.71
N PHE A 43 -4.46 13.88 -0.76
CA PHE A 43 -5.87 14.20 -1.06
C PHE A 43 -6.16 15.70 -1.02
N HIS A 44 -5.17 16.56 -0.76
CA HIS A 44 -5.36 18.00 -0.56
C HIS A 44 -6.28 18.66 -1.60
N ASP A 45 -5.93 18.55 -2.87
CA ASP A 45 -6.69 19.20 -3.95
C ASP A 45 -8.11 18.65 -4.07
N MET A 46 -8.31 17.35 -3.80
CA MET A 46 -9.63 16.73 -3.79
C MET A 46 -10.46 17.22 -2.61
N ILE A 47 -9.87 17.34 -1.42
CA ILE A 47 -10.51 17.86 -0.22
C ILE A 47 -10.95 19.32 -0.46
N GLU A 48 -10.05 20.16 -0.95
CA GLU A 48 -10.32 21.56 -1.28
C GLU A 48 -11.42 21.69 -2.35
N MET A 49 -11.36 20.88 -3.40
CA MET A 49 -12.39 20.84 -4.43
C MET A 49 -13.76 20.45 -3.85
N LEU A 50 -13.84 19.40 -3.04
CA LEU A 50 -15.10 18.96 -2.43
C LEU A 50 -15.68 20.01 -1.48
N VAL A 51 -14.84 20.67 -0.69
CA VAL A 51 -15.27 21.80 0.17
C VAL A 51 -15.83 22.94 -0.68
N LYS A 52 -15.15 23.32 -1.78
CA LYS A 52 -15.66 24.33 -2.74
C LYS A 52 -16.97 23.92 -3.39
N CYS A 53 -17.21 22.62 -3.58
CA CYS A 53 -18.49 22.06 -4.03
C CYS A 53 -19.57 22.01 -2.93
N GLY A 54 -19.30 22.49 -1.72
CA GLY A 54 -20.26 22.59 -0.62
C GLY A 54 -20.26 21.42 0.36
N TYR A 55 -19.31 20.49 0.27
CA TYR A 55 -19.10 19.47 1.31
C TYR A 55 -18.56 20.12 2.59
N LYS A 56 -18.98 19.59 3.74
CA LYS A 56 -18.60 20.11 5.06
C LYS A 56 -17.83 19.05 5.83
N LYS A 57 -16.59 19.37 6.18
CA LYS A 57 -15.73 18.51 7.02
C LYS A 57 -16.47 18.16 8.32
N GLY A 58 -16.46 16.89 8.71
CA GLY A 58 -17.14 16.40 9.92
C GLY A 58 -18.66 16.28 9.83
N THR A 59 -19.28 16.65 8.70
CA THR A 59 -20.72 16.46 8.46
C THR A 59 -20.99 15.61 7.23
N THR A 60 -20.40 15.96 6.09
CA THR A 60 -20.57 15.24 4.81
C THR A 60 -19.25 14.84 4.17
N LEU A 61 -18.11 15.24 4.75
CA LEU A 61 -16.77 14.90 4.31
C LEU A 61 -15.91 14.43 5.48
N PHE A 62 -15.28 13.27 5.32
CA PHE A 62 -14.49 12.59 6.34
C PHE A 62 -13.28 11.95 5.68
N GLY A 63 -12.19 11.82 6.44
CA GLY A 63 -11.02 11.06 6.02
C GLY A 63 -10.86 9.79 6.84
N TYR A 64 -10.07 8.87 6.31
CA TYR A 64 -9.68 7.66 7.01
C TYR A 64 -8.23 7.31 6.63
N GLY A 65 -7.30 7.86 7.40
CA GLY A 65 -5.92 7.42 7.40
C GLY A 65 -5.77 6.07 8.11
N TYR A 66 -4.69 5.36 7.82
CA TYR A 66 -4.36 4.11 8.51
C TYR A 66 -2.86 3.82 8.46
N ASP A 67 -2.40 2.89 9.30
CA ASP A 67 -1.03 2.39 9.26
C ASP A 67 -0.84 1.49 8.04
N PHE A 68 -0.34 2.09 6.95
CA PHE A 68 -0.13 1.42 5.67
C PHE A 68 0.89 0.29 5.73
N ARG A 69 1.66 0.15 6.82
CA ARG A 69 2.64 -0.92 6.99
C ARG A 69 1.97 -2.23 7.33
N GLN A 70 0.81 -2.18 8.00
CA GLN A 70 0.08 -3.37 8.45
C GLN A 70 -0.70 -4.04 7.32
N SER A 71 -1.18 -5.26 7.59
CA SER A 71 -2.06 -5.99 6.69
C SER A 71 -3.36 -5.21 6.43
N ASN A 72 -3.83 -5.27 5.17
CA ASN A 72 -5.09 -4.67 4.71
C ASN A 72 -6.34 -5.25 5.39
N ARG A 73 -6.21 -6.36 6.14
CA ARG A 73 -7.29 -7.02 6.86
C ARG A 73 -7.07 -7.12 8.37
N ILE A 74 -6.18 -6.30 8.93
CA ILE A 74 -5.90 -6.33 10.37
C ILE A 74 -7.10 -5.79 11.17
N ASP A 75 -7.41 -6.38 12.31
CA ASP A 75 -8.64 -6.09 13.06
C ASP A 75 -8.79 -4.60 13.41
N LYS A 76 -7.70 -3.97 13.87
CA LYS A 76 -7.67 -2.52 14.19
C LYS A 76 -8.15 -1.67 13.01
N LEU A 77 -7.72 -2.02 11.80
CA LEU A 77 -8.07 -1.32 10.57
C LEU A 77 -9.51 -1.57 10.14
N MET A 78 -9.98 -2.82 10.26
CA MET A 78 -11.34 -3.20 9.88
C MET A 78 -12.37 -2.58 10.83
N GLU A 79 -12.16 -2.68 12.14
CA GLU A 79 -13.07 -2.08 13.13
C GLU A 79 -13.05 -0.55 13.07
N GLY A 80 -11.87 0.05 12.84
CA GLY A 80 -11.76 1.50 12.62
C GLY A 80 -12.58 1.98 11.41
N LEU A 81 -12.53 1.26 10.28
CA LEU A 81 -13.28 1.63 9.08
C LEU A 81 -14.79 1.49 9.31
N LYS A 82 -15.22 0.43 10.01
CA LYS A 82 -16.62 0.24 10.41
C LYS A 82 -17.13 1.40 11.25
N VAL A 83 -16.37 1.83 12.27
CA VAL A 83 -16.72 2.98 13.12
C VAL A 83 -16.77 4.27 12.28
N LYS A 84 -15.81 4.49 11.38
CA LYS A 84 -15.78 5.68 10.51
C LYS A 84 -16.99 5.73 9.57
N LEU A 85 -17.34 4.61 8.94
CA LEU A 85 -18.52 4.51 8.07
C LEU A 85 -19.83 4.79 8.83
N GLU A 86 -19.98 4.22 10.02
CA GLU A 86 -21.15 4.49 10.87
C GLU A 86 -21.23 5.96 11.30
N THR A 87 -20.11 6.54 11.69
CA THR A 87 -20.01 7.96 12.07
C THR A 87 -20.41 8.87 10.91
N ALA A 88 -19.84 8.64 9.73
CA ALA A 88 -20.16 9.41 8.53
C ALA A 88 -21.62 9.26 8.12
N TYR A 89 -22.18 8.05 8.22
CA TYR A 89 -23.60 7.78 7.94
C TYR A 89 -24.53 8.58 8.86
N LYS A 90 -24.29 8.54 10.18
CA LYS A 90 -25.11 9.27 11.16
C LYS A 90 -24.99 10.78 10.98
N ALA A 91 -23.76 11.29 10.86
CA ALA A 91 -23.50 12.72 10.67
C ALA A 91 -24.09 13.26 9.35
N SER A 92 -24.19 12.41 8.33
CA SER A 92 -24.80 12.75 7.03
C SER A 92 -26.33 12.65 7.00
N GLY A 93 -26.99 12.51 8.16
CA GLY A 93 -28.44 12.38 8.25
C GLY A 93 -28.96 11.00 7.83
N ASN A 94 -28.25 9.94 8.22
CA ASN A 94 -28.57 8.55 7.89
C ASN A 94 -28.59 8.25 6.39
N ARG A 95 -27.76 8.96 5.62
CA ARG A 95 -27.55 8.71 4.20
C ARG A 95 -26.32 7.85 4.00
N LYS A 96 -26.45 6.83 3.13
CA LYS A 96 -25.31 6.01 2.73
C LYS A 96 -24.21 6.87 2.10
N VAL A 97 -22.96 6.51 2.38
CA VAL A 97 -21.78 7.26 1.97
C VAL A 97 -21.27 6.82 0.61
N THR A 98 -20.65 7.76 -0.10
CA THR A 98 -19.77 7.46 -1.24
C THR A 98 -18.35 7.30 -0.70
N LEU A 99 -17.75 6.13 -0.94
CA LEU A 99 -16.39 5.82 -0.54
C LEU A 99 -15.44 6.06 -1.71
N ILE A 100 -14.41 6.87 -1.51
CA ILE A 100 -13.35 7.11 -2.49
C ILE A 100 -12.06 6.52 -1.91
N THR A 101 -11.37 5.73 -2.70
CA THR A 101 -10.10 5.09 -2.30
C THR A 101 -9.05 5.26 -3.39
N HIS A 102 -7.79 5.33 -2.98
CA HIS A 102 -6.65 5.42 -3.87
C HIS A 102 -5.68 4.25 -3.64
N SER A 103 -5.10 3.72 -4.71
CA SER A 103 -4.07 2.69 -4.68
C SER A 103 -4.45 1.53 -3.76
N MET A 104 -3.59 1.18 -2.80
CA MET A 104 -3.77 0.11 -1.83
C MET A 104 -5.06 0.24 -0.98
N GLY A 105 -5.60 1.46 -0.81
CA GLY A 105 -6.90 1.65 -0.15
C GLY A 105 -8.04 0.86 -0.81
N GLY A 106 -7.92 0.54 -2.11
CA GLY A 106 -8.86 -0.34 -2.79
C GLY A 106 -8.75 -1.81 -2.32
N LEU A 107 -7.55 -2.30 -2.00
CA LEU A 107 -7.33 -3.64 -1.47
C LEU A 107 -7.88 -3.78 -0.05
N LEU A 108 -7.68 -2.75 0.78
CA LEU A 108 -8.31 -2.62 2.09
C LEU A 108 -9.83 -2.76 1.98
N VAL A 109 -10.46 -2.01 1.07
CA VAL A 109 -11.92 -2.09 0.89
C VAL A 109 -12.36 -3.44 0.36
N MET A 110 -11.60 -4.12 -0.50
CA MET A 110 -11.90 -5.49 -0.89
C MET A 110 -11.87 -6.45 0.30
N CYS A 111 -10.88 -6.32 1.19
CA CYS A 111 -10.83 -7.10 2.43
C CYS A 111 -12.04 -6.82 3.31
N PHE A 112 -12.34 -5.54 3.55
CA PHE A 112 -13.47 -5.12 4.37
C PHE A 112 -14.81 -5.60 3.79
N MET A 113 -14.99 -5.52 2.48
CA MET A 113 -16.21 -5.97 1.80
C MET A 113 -16.40 -7.49 1.89
N SER A 114 -15.32 -8.25 1.85
CA SER A 114 -15.34 -9.72 1.99
C SER A 114 -15.62 -10.15 3.44
N LEU A 115 -15.02 -9.46 4.43
CA LEU A 115 -15.13 -9.79 5.85
C LEU A 115 -16.37 -9.18 6.55
N HIS A 116 -16.82 -8.01 6.11
CA HIS A 116 -17.87 -7.21 6.73
C HIS A 116 -18.93 -6.77 5.72
N LYS A 117 -19.36 -7.70 4.86
CA LYS A 117 -20.31 -7.46 3.76
C LYS A 117 -21.58 -6.73 4.18
N ASP A 118 -22.16 -7.10 5.32
CA ASP A 118 -23.39 -6.48 5.84
C ASP A 118 -23.18 -5.02 6.24
N VAL A 119 -22.05 -4.71 6.87
CA VAL A 119 -21.67 -3.36 7.26
C VAL A 119 -21.45 -2.49 6.03
N PHE A 120 -20.69 -3.00 5.05
CA PHE A 120 -20.46 -2.30 3.78
C PHE A 120 -21.78 -2.02 3.06
N SER A 121 -22.64 -3.02 2.93
CA SER A 121 -23.96 -2.89 2.28
C SER A 121 -24.88 -1.91 3.00
N LYS A 122 -24.80 -1.85 4.34
CA LYS A 122 -25.60 -0.94 5.17
C LYS A 122 -25.18 0.51 4.98
N PHE A 123 -23.88 0.80 4.95
CA PHE A 123 -23.38 2.17 5.01
C PHE A 123 -22.93 2.76 3.67
N VAL A 124 -22.54 1.96 2.69
CA VAL A 124 -21.97 2.44 1.41
C VAL A 124 -23.00 2.32 0.28
N ASN A 125 -23.15 3.36 -0.53
CA ASN A 125 -23.96 3.32 -1.76
C ASN A 125 -23.13 3.35 -3.05
N LYS A 126 -21.92 3.88 -2.97
CA LYS A 126 -21.03 4.06 -4.11
C LYS A 126 -19.59 3.86 -3.67
N TRP A 127 -18.83 3.14 -4.47
CA TRP A 127 -17.40 3.00 -4.28
C TRP A 127 -16.66 3.45 -5.54
N ILE A 128 -15.76 4.41 -5.37
CA ILE A 128 -14.89 4.94 -6.41
C ILE A 128 -13.46 4.56 -6.06
N THR A 129 -12.81 3.82 -6.94
CA THR A 129 -11.40 3.43 -6.80
C THR A 129 -10.55 4.18 -7.80
N ILE A 130 -9.40 4.65 -7.34
CA ILE A 130 -8.43 5.37 -8.16
C ILE A 130 -7.11 4.60 -8.11
N ALA A 131 -6.66 4.09 -9.25
CA ALA A 131 -5.38 3.40 -9.43
C ALA A 131 -5.14 2.20 -8.48
N SER A 132 -6.20 1.46 -8.12
CA SER A 132 -6.08 0.34 -7.18
C SER A 132 -5.42 -0.91 -7.81
N PRO A 133 -4.34 -1.45 -7.22
CA PRO A 133 -3.61 -2.58 -7.78
C PRO A 133 -4.27 -3.91 -7.40
N PHE A 134 -5.48 -4.18 -7.89
CA PHE A 134 -6.28 -5.35 -7.50
C PHE A 134 -5.55 -6.70 -7.64
N GLN A 135 -4.64 -6.81 -8.60
CA GLN A 135 -3.86 -8.02 -8.88
C GLN A 135 -2.39 -7.92 -8.39
N GLY A 136 -2.07 -6.90 -7.61
CA GLY A 136 -0.71 -6.56 -7.19
C GLY A 136 -0.04 -5.54 -8.12
N ALA A 137 1.14 -5.09 -7.70
CA ALA A 137 1.97 -4.10 -8.38
C ALA A 137 3.40 -4.65 -8.60
N PRO A 138 3.58 -5.67 -9.46
CA PRO A 138 4.79 -6.50 -9.53
C PRO A 138 6.09 -5.71 -9.62
N GLY A 139 6.21 -4.75 -10.55
CA GLY A 139 7.47 -4.03 -10.73
C GLY A 139 7.86 -3.25 -9.47
N CYS A 140 6.95 -2.44 -8.94
CA CYS A 140 7.19 -1.63 -7.74
C CYS A 140 7.49 -2.51 -6.50
N ILE A 141 6.71 -3.56 -6.28
CA ILE A 141 6.84 -4.40 -5.08
C ILE A 141 8.06 -5.30 -5.12
N ASN A 142 8.35 -5.91 -6.27
CA ASN A 142 9.56 -6.72 -6.43
C ASN A 142 10.82 -5.85 -6.27
N ASP A 143 10.81 -4.63 -6.80
CA ASP A 143 11.93 -3.70 -6.67
C ASP A 143 12.10 -3.23 -5.21
N SER A 144 11.00 -2.90 -4.54
CA SER A 144 10.97 -2.54 -3.12
C SER A 144 11.61 -3.60 -2.23
N LEU A 145 11.31 -4.88 -2.47
CA LEU A 145 11.85 -6.01 -1.70
C LEU A 145 13.30 -6.38 -2.05
N LEU A 146 13.78 -6.04 -3.25
CA LEU A 146 15.15 -6.40 -3.67
C LEU A 146 16.15 -5.30 -3.41
N THR A 147 15.76 -4.05 -3.66
CA THR A 147 16.70 -2.93 -3.68
C THR A 147 16.13 -1.65 -3.07
N GLY A 148 14.85 -1.63 -2.71
CA GLY A 148 14.14 -0.48 -2.17
C GLY A 148 13.39 0.32 -3.24
N LEU A 149 12.75 1.40 -2.81
CA LEU A 149 11.93 2.24 -3.67
C LEU A 149 12.35 3.70 -3.54
N GLN A 150 12.33 4.41 -4.67
CA GLN A 150 12.54 5.85 -4.71
C GLN A 150 11.44 6.46 -5.58
N PHE A 151 10.64 7.33 -4.99
CA PHE A 151 9.43 7.87 -5.63
C PHE A 151 9.71 9.01 -6.60
N VAL A 152 10.83 9.71 -6.42
CA VAL A 152 11.21 10.88 -7.20
C VAL A 152 12.68 10.78 -7.58
N GLU A 153 13.01 11.10 -8.83
CA GLU A 153 14.38 11.14 -9.33
C GLU A 153 14.95 12.58 -9.32
N GLY A 154 16.28 12.71 -9.37
CA GLY A 154 16.95 14.01 -9.42
C GLY A 154 16.99 14.76 -8.08
N ILE A 155 17.11 16.09 -8.10
CA ILE A 155 17.32 16.92 -6.89
C ILE A 155 16.13 16.79 -5.92
N ALA A 156 14.92 16.59 -6.42
CA ALA A 156 13.74 16.40 -5.59
C ALA A 156 13.85 15.14 -4.70
N SER A 157 14.63 14.15 -5.11
CA SER A 157 14.86 12.91 -4.35
C SER A 157 15.54 13.13 -2.99
N PHE A 158 16.28 14.23 -2.80
CA PHE A 158 16.88 14.59 -1.50
C PHE A 158 15.84 14.95 -0.44
N PHE A 159 14.62 15.29 -0.85
CA PHE A 159 13.51 15.57 0.05
C PHE A 159 12.71 14.31 0.40
N PHE A 160 13.09 13.15 -0.12
CA PHE A 160 12.44 11.87 0.14
C PHE A 160 13.38 10.91 0.88
N VAL A 161 12.76 9.91 1.50
CA VAL A 161 13.46 8.82 2.18
C VAL A 161 14.40 8.12 1.20
N SER A 162 15.65 7.87 1.62
CA SER A 162 16.63 7.19 0.78
C SER A 162 16.14 5.80 0.36
N ARG A 163 16.56 5.34 -0.82
CA ARG A 163 16.15 4.03 -1.36
C ARG A 163 16.40 2.89 -0.36
N TRP A 164 17.57 2.88 0.29
CA TRP A 164 17.91 1.85 1.28
C TRP A 164 17.10 1.98 2.57
N THR A 165 16.84 3.20 3.05
CA THR A 165 15.96 3.39 4.21
C THR A 165 14.54 2.92 3.91
N MET A 166 14.04 3.18 2.70
CA MET A 166 12.74 2.69 2.25
C MET A 166 12.73 1.15 2.15
N HIS A 167 13.80 0.53 1.65
CA HIS A 167 13.96 -0.93 1.68
C HIS A 167 13.79 -1.45 3.12
N GLN A 168 14.58 -0.95 4.07
CA GLN A 168 14.54 -1.40 5.47
C GLN A 168 13.17 -1.17 6.13
N LEU A 169 12.45 -0.12 5.74
CA LEU A 169 11.08 0.11 6.19
C LEU A 169 10.09 -0.94 5.64
N LEU A 170 10.21 -1.29 4.36
CA LEU A 170 9.19 -2.03 3.62
C LEU A 170 9.34 -3.56 3.70
N VAL A 171 10.54 -4.09 3.92
CA VAL A 171 10.82 -5.55 3.90
C VAL A 171 10.02 -6.36 4.92
N GLU A 172 9.57 -5.73 6.00
CA GLU A 172 8.76 -6.34 7.06
C GLU A 172 7.31 -5.81 7.10
N CYS A 173 6.86 -5.10 6.07
CA CYS A 173 5.49 -4.58 6.00
C CYS A 173 4.53 -5.61 5.36
N PRO A 174 3.55 -6.19 6.09
CA PRO A 174 2.56 -7.08 5.49
C PRO A 174 1.84 -6.55 4.26
N SER A 175 1.58 -5.24 4.21
CA SER A 175 0.96 -4.60 3.05
C SER A 175 1.74 -4.78 1.75
N ILE A 176 3.07 -4.81 1.82
CA ILE A 176 3.96 -4.98 0.66
C ILE A 176 3.82 -6.38 0.09
N TYR A 177 3.79 -7.40 0.95
CA TYR A 177 3.59 -8.79 0.54
C TYR A 177 2.19 -9.00 -0.06
N GLU A 178 1.18 -8.30 0.45
CA GLU A 178 -0.20 -8.35 -0.08
C GLU A 178 -0.34 -7.73 -1.49
N MET A 179 0.62 -6.91 -1.90
CA MET A 179 0.70 -6.30 -3.22
C MET A 179 1.64 -7.04 -4.19
N LEU A 180 2.23 -8.17 -3.79
CA LEU A 180 2.94 -9.06 -4.72
C LEU A 180 2.02 -9.48 -5.88
N ALA A 181 2.64 -9.82 -7.01
CA ALA A 181 1.92 -10.26 -8.19
C ALA A 181 1.01 -11.44 -7.86
N ASN A 182 -0.28 -11.34 -8.19
CA ASN A 182 -1.20 -12.46 -8.01
C ASN A 182 -0.80 -13.63 -8.94
N PRO A 183 -0.35 -14.78 -8.40
CA PRO A 183 0.06 -15.92 -9.22
C PRO A 183 -1.13 -16.60 -9.92
N ASP A 184 -2.34 -16.47 -9.35
CA ASP A 184 -3.56 -17.06 -9.90
C ASP A 184 -4.20 -16.18 -10.99
N PHE A 185 -3.72 -14.94 -11.14
CA PHE A 185 -4.26 -14.03 -12.15
C PHE A 185 -3.75 -14.40 -13.55
N LYS A 186 -4.67 -14.42 -14.52
CA LYS A 186 -4.35 -14.68 -15.93
C LYS A 186 -3.78 -13.43 -16.60
N TRP A 187 -2.53 -13.10 -16.27
CA TRP A 187 -1.81 -12.01 -16.91
C TRP A 187 -1.67 -12.24 -18.42
N LYS A 188 -1.83 -11.19 -19.23
CA LYS A 188 -1.55 -11.26 -20.69
C LYS A 188 -0.09 -11.66 -20.95
N LYS A 189 0.81 -11.20 -20.10
CA LYS A 189 2.21 -11.61 -19.99
C LYS A 189 2.52 -11.69 -18.50
N GLN A 190 3.10 -12.78 -18.03
CA GLN A 190 3.49 -12.91 -16.62
C GLN A 190 4.55 -11.84 -16.27
N PRO A 191 4.42 -11.15 -15.11
CA PRO A 191 5.46 -10.25 -14.65
C PRO A 191 6.68 -11.05 -14.25
N GLN A 192 7.86 -10.51 -14.55
CA GLN A 192 9.12 -11.21 -14.37
C GLN A 192 10.15 -10.35 -13.65
N ILE A 193 10.98 -11.00 -12.84
CA ILE A 193 12.24 -10.44 -12.36
C ILE A 193 13.35 -11.01 -13.23
N LYS A 194 14.17 -10.15 -13.80
CA LYS A 194 15.32 -10.51 -14.63
C LYS A 194 16.58 -10.04 -13.94
N VAL A 195 17.52 -10.93 -13.70
CA VAL A 195 18.77 -10.62 -12.98
C VAL A 195 19.96 -11.26 -13.68
N TRP A 196 21.05 -10.50 -13.81
CA TRP A 196 22.33 -11.02 -14.28
C TRP A 196 23.08 -11.68 -13.12
N ARG A 197 23.28 -12.99 -13.18
CA ARG A 197 24.00 -13.73 -12.15
C ARG A 197 25.39 -14.11 -12.63
N LYS A 198 26.38 -13.82 -11.80
CA LYS A 198 27.75 -14.28 -12.01
C LYS A 198 27.80 -15.79 -11.78
N GLN A 199 28.27 -16.53 -12.77
CA GLN A 199 28.62 -17.95 -12.64
C GLN A 199 30.14 -18.06 -12.48
N SER A 200 30.56 -18.90 -11.54
CA SER A 200 31.97 -19.22 -11.30
C SER A 200 32.15 -20.72 -11.51
N ASN A 201 32.40 -21.10 -12.76
CA ASN A 201 32.88 -22.44 -13.09
C ASN A 201 34.31 -22.28 -13.60
N ASP A 202 35.25 -23.01 -13.00
CA ASP A 202 36.59 -23.25 -13.55
C ASP A 202 37.44 -22.02 -13.89
N GLY A 203 37.37 -20.95 -13.08
CA GLY A 203 38.28 -19.80 -13.18
C GLY A 203 37.92 -18.74 -14.22
N GLU A 204 36.94 -19.00 -15.10
CA GLU A 204 36.35 -17.98 -15.96
C GLU A 204 35.03 -17.46 -15.38
N SER A 205 34.96 -16.15 -15.15
CA SER A 205 33.72 -15.51 -14.71
C SER A 205 32.83 -15.18 -15.92
N SER A 206 31.69 -15.85 -16.03
CA SER A 206 30.63 -15.51 -16.99
C SER A 206 29.39 -14.97 -16.27
N ALA A 207 28.57 -14.19 -16.96
CA ALA A 207 27.29 -13.70 -16.45
C ALA A 207 26.14 -14.30 -17.26
N LYS A 208 25.12 -14.84 -16.58
CA LYS A 208 23.93 -15.41 -17.21
C LYS A 208 22.69 -14.62 -16.77
N LEU A 209 21.83 -14.28 -17.73
CA LEU A 209 20.53 -13.71 -17.43
C LEU A 209 19.59 -14.81 -16.93
N GLU A 210 19.09 -14.64 -15.71
CA GLU A 210 18.06 -15.50 -15.12
C GLU A 210 16.74 -14.76 -15.04
N THR A 211 15.63 -15.51 -15.04
CA THR A 211 14.28 -14.95 -15.06
C THR A 211 13.40 -15.71 -14.07
N TYR A 212 12.68 -14.97 -13.24
CA TYR A 212 11.85 -15.49 -12.16
C TYR A 212 10.43 -14.95 -12.34
N GLY A 213 9.43 -15.83 -12.40
CA GLY A 213 8.01 -15.44 -12.38
C GLY A 213 7.51 -15.16 -10.96
N PRO A 214 6.19 -14.95 -10.78
CA PRO A 214 5.59 -14.63 -9.47
C PRO A 214 5.85 -15.67 -8.37
N VAL A 215 5.96 -16.94 -8.73
CA VAL A 215 6.18 -18.03 -7.76
C VAL A 215 7.68 -18.25 -7.56
N GLU A 216 8.45 -18.23 -8.65
CA GLU A 216 9.89 -18.47 -8.61
C GLU A 216 10.63 -17.32 -7.89
N SER A 217 10.10 -16.10 -7.94
CA SER A 217 10.70 -14.91 -7.29
C SER A 217 10.86 -15.07 -5.77
N ILE A 218 10.03 -15.90 -5.12
CA ILE A 218 10.15 -16.19 -3.68
C ILE A 218 11.53 -16.78 -3.34
N SER A 219 12.06 -17.65 -4.21
CA SER A 219 13.40 -18.22 -4.03
C SER A 219 14.49 -17.15 -4.16
N LEU A 220 14.30 -16.20 -5.07
CA LEU A 220 15.21 -15.08 -5.27
C LEU A 220 15.19 -14.14 -4.06
N PHE A 221 14.02 -13.77 -3.54
CA PHE A 221 13.91 -12.91 -2.35
C PHE A 221 14.56 -13.55 -1.12
N LYS A 222 14.30 -14.85 -0.91
CA LYS A 222 14.94 -15.62 0.17
C LYS A 222 16.47 -15.52 0.08
N GLU A 223 17.02 -15.66 -1.11
CA GLU A 223 18.47 -15.59 -1.30
C GLU A 223 19.00 -14.16 -1.13
N ALA A 224 18.35 -13.18 -1.74
CA ALA A 224 18.76 -11.78 -1.70
C ALA A 224 18.75 -11.21 -0.28
N LEU A 225 17.74 -11.57 0.52
CA LEU A 225 17.55 -11.04 1.88
C LEU A 225 18.17 -11.93 2.97
N ARG A 226 18.84 -13.05 2.64
CA ARG A 226 19.32 -14.03 3.64
C ARG A 226 20.22 -13.44 4.72
N ASN A 227 20.97 -12.40 4.38
CA ASN A 227 21.91 -11.69 5.27
C ASN A 227 21.48 -10.22 5.45
N ASN A 228 20.23 -9.87 5.14
CA ASN A 228 19.76 -8.51 5.33
C ASN A 228 19.63 -8.21 6.82
N GLU A 229 20.12 -7.06 7.24
CA GLU A 229 20.16 -6.64 8.64
C GLU A 229 19.92 -5.14 8.78
N LEU A 230 19.36 -4.76 9.93
CA LEU A 230 19.14 -3.38 10.37
C LEU A 230 19.99 -3.11 11.61
N ASP A 231 20.80 -2.05 11.57
CA ASP A 231 21.43 -1.52 12.78
C ASP A 231 20.42 -0.69 13.57
N TYR A 232 20.17 -1.10 14.81
CA TYR A 232 19.33 -0.36 15.75
C TYR A 232 20.01 -0.31 17.12
N ASN A 233 20.40 0.90 17.53
CA ASN A 233 21.12 1.17 18.79
C ASN A 233 22.42 0.33 18.93
N GLY A 234 23.16 0.14 17.83
CA GLY A 234 24.40 -0.64 17.81
C GLY A 234 24.20 -2.16 17.84
N ASN A 235 22.94 -2.63 17.77
CA ASN A 235 22.62 -4.04 17.60
C ASN A 235 22.22 -4.31 16.15
N SER A 236 22.76 -5.39 15.57
CA SER A 236 22.27 -5.90 14.29
C SER A 236 21.00 -6.74 14.50
N ILE A 237 19.96 -6.39 13.77
CA ILE A 237 18.68 -7.11 13.74
C ILE A 237 18.53 -7.74 12.36
N ALA A 238 18.48 -9.06 12.29
CA ALA A 238 18.26 -9.78 11.04
C ALA A 238 16.85 -9.50 10.50
N LEU A 239 16.76 -9.09 9.24
CA LEU A 239 15.51 -8.84 8.51
C LEU A 239 15.46 -9.68 7.22
N PRO A 240 15.45 -11.02 7.33
CA PRO A 240 15.38 -11.89 6.16
C PRO A 240 14.00 -11.80 5.49
N PHE A 241 13.88 -12.37 4.30
CA PHE A 241 12.57 -12.50 3.65
C PHE A 241 11.59 -13.27 4.57
N ASN A 242 10.46 -12.64 4.90
CA ASN A 242 9.59 -13.12 5.97
C ASN A 242 8.47 -14.04 5.44
N PHE A 243 8.67 -15.34 5.59
CA PHE A 243 7.70 -16.35 5.16
C PHE A 243 6.37 -16.31 5.94
N ALA A 244 6.39 -15.91 7.21
CA ALA A 244 5.15 -15.80 7.99
C ALA A 244 4.26 -14.66 7.45
N ILE A 245 4.88 -13.54 7.05
CA ILE A 245 4.17 -12.45 6.38
C ILE A 245 3.67 -12.88 5.01
N LEU A 246 4.48 -13.62 4.24
CA LEU A 246 4.05 -14.18 2.94
C LEU A 246 2.82 -15.09 3.08
N ASP A 247 2.82 -16.01 4.04
CA ASP A 247 1.70 -16.91 4.31
C ASP A 247 0.44 -16.13 4.70
N TRP A 248 0.60 -15.08 5.52
CA TRP A 248 -0.51 -14.18 5.88
C TRP A 248 -1.08 -13.46 4.66
N ALA A 249 -0.20 -12.95 3.78
CA ALA A 249 -0.56 -12.27 2.55
C ALA A 249 -1.27 -13.18 1.55
N ALA A 250 -0.89 -14.47 1.49
CA ALA A 250 -1.61 -15.47 0.70
C ALA A 250 -3.05 -15.66 1.21
N GLY A 251 -3.26 -15.67 2.54
CA GLY A 251 -4.60 -15.65 3.14
C GLY A 251 -5.38 -14.38 2.78
N THR A 252 -4.73 -13.21 2.80
CA THR A 252 -5.35 -11.95 2.35
C THR A 252 -5.74 -12.01 0.87
N ARG A 253 -4.91 -12.60 0.00
CA ARG A 253 -5.19 -12.78 -1.42
C ARG A 253 -6.46 -13.62 -1.65
N GLN A 254 -6.67 -14.68 -0.87
CA GLN A 254 -7.90 -15.48 -0.95
C GLN A 254 -9.14 -14.65 -0.59
N ILE A 255 -9.05 -13.83 0.45
CA ILE A 255 -10.14 -12.93 0.87
C ILE A 255 -10.48 -11.92 -0.23
N ILE A 256 -9.45 -11.31 -0.83
CA ILE A 256 -9.59 -10.36 -1.95
C ILE A 256 -10.22 -11.04 -3.16
N ASN A 257 -9.75 -12.24 -3.54
CA ASN A 257 -10.29 -12.99 -4.68
C ASN A 257 -11.78 -13.38 -4.49
N ASN A 258 -12.21 -13.56 -3.25
CA ASN A 258 -13.61 -13.87 -2.89
C ASN A 258 -14.49 -12.62 -2.73
N ALA A 259 -13.92 -11.42 -2.75
CA ALA A 259 -14.67 -10.20 -2.51
C ALA A 259 -15.70 -9.95 -3.62
N GLN A 260 -16.95 -9.73 -3.24
CA GLN A 260 -18.05 -9.47 -4.17
C GLN A 260 -18.73 -8.16 -3.81
N LEU A 261 -18.89 -7.28 -4.81
CA LEU A 261 -19.64 -6.04 -4.65
C LEU A 261 -21.10 -6.36 -4.26
N PRO A 262 -21.60 -5.83 -3.13
CA PRO A 262 -22.99 -6.07 -2.75
C PRO A 262 -23.98 -5.42 -3.73
N ASN A 263 -25.15 -6.06 -3.86
CA ASN A 263 -26.24 -5.55 -4.69
C ASN A 263 -26.64 -4.13 -4.25
N GLY A 264 -26.88 -3.26 -5.23
CA GLY A 264 -27.30 -1.88 -4.98
C GLY A 264 -26.17 -0.91 -4.64
N VAL A 265 -24.90 -1.34 -4.65
CA VAL A 265 -23.74 -0.45 -4.59
C VAL A 265 -23.25 -0.16 -6.00
N SER A 266 -23.13 1.12 -6.36
CA SER A 266 -22.50 1.51 -7.63
C SER A 266 -20.98 1.49 -7.50
N TYR A 267 -20.28 0.95 -8.51
CA TYR A 267 -18.82 0.88 -8.53
C TYR A 267 -18.24 1.62 -9.72
N TYR A 268 -17.22 2.43 -9.47
CA TYR A 268 -16.48 3.19 -10.49
C TYR A 268 -15.00 2.93 -10.31
N ASN A 269 -14.34 2.44 -11.38
CA ASN A 269 -12.91 2.20 -11.38
C ASN A 269 -12.20 3.19 -12.30
N ILE A 270 -11.34 4.02 -11.72
CA ILE A 270 -10.52 5.00 -12.43
C ILE A 270 -9.08 4.50 -12.41
N TYR A 271 -8.48 4.31 -13.58
CA TYR A 271 -7.10 3.84 -13.71
C TYR A 271 -6.41 4.52 -14.90
N GLY A 272 -5.12 4.81 -14.75
CA GLY A 272 -4.29 5.37 -15.82
C GLY A 272 -3.79 4.28 -16.77
N THR A 273 -3.58 4.65 -18.04
CA THR A 273 -3.17 3.69 -19.10
C THR A 273 -2.00 4.16 -19.96
N SER A 274 -1.64 5.45 -19.90
CA SER A 274 -0.80 6.10 -20.93
C SER A 274 0.67 6.29 -20.53
N TYR A 275 1.08 5.77 -19.36
CA TYR A 275 2.46 5.87 -18.89
C TYR A 275 3.08 4.48 -18.77
N ASP A 276 4.32 4.37 -19.24
CA ASP A 276 5.12 3.17 -19.03
C ASP A 276 5.29 2.95 -17.53
N THR A 277 4.77 1.81 -17.06
CA THR A 277 4.78 1.45 -15.65
C THR A 277 5.68 0.23 -15.49
N PRO A 278 6.61 0.21 -14.52
CA PRO A 278 7.42 -0.97 -14.22
C PRO A 278 6.53 -2.20 -13.99
N PHE A 279 6.63 -3.15 -14.92
CA PHE A 279 5.92 -4.42 -14.88
C PHE A 279 6.87 -5.59 -14.60
N ASP A 280 8.03 -5.56 -15.26
CA ASP A 280 9.17 -6.42 -14.98
C ASP A 280 10.20 -5.65 -14.16
N VAL A 281 10.99 -6.35 -13.32
CA VAL A 281 12.23 -5.83 -12.73
C VAL A 281 13.40 -6.35 -13.58
N ARG A 282 14.41 -5.52 -13.87
CA ARG A 282 15.51 -5.82 -14.80
C ARG A 282 16.87 -5.44 -14.23
#